data_AF-A0A9P5GUX5-F1
#
_entry.id   AF-A0A9P5GUX5-F1
#
_cell.length_a   1.000
_cell.length_b   1.000
_cell.length_c   1.000
_cell.angle_alpha   90.00
_cell.angle_beta   90.00
_cell.angle_gamma   90.00
#
_symmetry.space_group_name_H-M   'P 1'
#
loop_
_entity.id
_entity.type
_entity.pdbx_description
1 polymer ?
#
loop_
_entity_poly.entity_id
_entity_poly.type
_entity_poly.pdbx_seq_one_letter_code
_entity_poly.pdbx_strand_id
1 'polypeptide(L)'
;MEYEGLDRPFRFIVTGQYLAIHHRDNNFEICRDYHARGSLFYLSDDEEAIIHNNAYVGVLANYSDYDGDVFYIRNGSQYLTQDGKWANDADNAVKVQLDPVGDYGDAEPPIAPSIPNPIIDASNPISADGVDLYHPDKWFSLYPINGDSIWTGDAGEFASKLYFGGNPYSDGMSFQLSKHDGKTQIRSYDGKYLVVMMESDVAAYLDEGCKQHTRFDRCSRCMLHYTIGYSSEPQEGFVLVPTGLPSMFVLSDGIFYYKVNVLKGSYAEVGRVEDIDDASPFQFVA
;
A
#
# COMPACT_ATOMS: atom_id res chain seq x y z
N MET A 1 4.28 6.60 -33.88
CA MET A 1 3.51 7.07 -32.72
C MET A 1 2.02 7.29 -33.01
N GLU A 2 1.51 7.19 -34.25
CA GLU A 2 0.07 7.43 -34.54
C GLU A 2 -0.91 6.34 -34.04
N TYR A 3 -0.46 5.38 -33.22
CA TYR A 3 -1.29 4.26 -32.74
C TYR A 3 -1.01 3.84 -31.30
N GLU A 4 -0.19 4.56 -30.54
CA GLU A 4 0.07 4.19 -29.14
C GLU A 4 -1.11 4.60 -28.25
N GLY A 5 -1.54 3.70 -27.37
CA GLY A 5 -2.59 3.90 -26.39
C GLY A 5 -2.24 4.97 -25.33
N LEU A 6 -2.30 6.24 -25.71
CA LEU A 6 -2.16 7.40 -24.81
C LEU A 6 -3.47 7.71 -24.05
N ASP A 7 -4.37 6.74 -23.93
CA ASP A 7 -5.67 6.88 -23.26
C ASP A 7 -5.62 6.56 -21.77
N ARG A 8 -4.49 6.01 -21.29
CA ARG A 8 -4.29 5.60 -19.89
C ARG A 8 -3.06 6.27 -19.28
N PRO A 9 -3.17 7.55 -18.89
CA PRO A 9 -2.08 8.22 -18.19
C PRO A 9 -1.87 7.61 -16.80
N PHE A 10 -0.63 7.60 -16.36
CA PHE A 10 -0.25 7.25 -14.99
C PHE A 10 0.82 8.20 -14.46
N ARG A 11 1.04 8.16 -13.15
CA ARG A 11 2.18 8.79 -12.47
C ARG A 11 3.03 7.72 -11.82
N PHE A 12 4.32 8.00 -11.69
CA PHE A 12 5.18 7.15 -10.88
C PHE A 12 5.06 7.53 -9.41
N ILE A 13 5.04 6.49 -8.58
CA ILE A 13 5.21 6.60 -7.14
C ILE A 13 6.54 5.99 -6.79
N VAL A 14 7.44 6.76 -6.17
CA VAL A 14 8.64 6.16 -5.56
C VAL A 14 8.21 5.30 -4.38
N THR A 15 8.33 3.99 -4.56
CA THR A 15 7.83 2.99 -3.63
C THR A 15 8.49 3.16 -2.27
N GLY A 16 7.65 3.30 -1.25
CA GLY A 16 8.08 3.49 0.13
C GLY A 16 8.57 4.89 0.49
N GLN A 17 8.55 5.84 -0.45
CA GLN A 17 8.87 7.26 -0.21
C GLN A 17 7.81 8.26 -0.73
N TYR A 18 6.80 7.80 -1.48
CA TYR A 18 5.66 8.60 -2.00
C TYR A 18 6.08 9.91 -2.68
N LEU A 19 7.27 9.89 -3.27
CA LEU A 19 7.87 11.02 -3.96
C LEU A 19 7.32 11.14 -5.38
N ALA A 20 7.08 12.37 -5.81
CA ALA A 20 6.79 12.70 -7.19
C ALA A 20 8.00 12.49 -8.09
N ILE A 21 7.77 11.84 -9.23
CA ILE A 21 8.73 11.83 -10.32
C ILE A 21 8.26 12.81 -11.37
N HIS A 22 9.09 13.80 -11.66
CA HIS A 22 8.92 14.69 -12.80
C HIS A 22 9.84 14.26 -13.95
N HIS A 23 9.44 14.60 -15.16
CA HIS A 23 10.33 14.54 -16.31
C HIS A 23 10.55 15.96 -16.83
N ARG A 24 11.77 16.48 -16.66
CA ARG A 24 12.18 17.83 -17.07
C ARG A 24 13.50 17.77 -17.82
N ASP A 25 13.64 18.61 -18.84
CA ASP A 25 14.89 18.71 -19.63
C ASP A 25 15.45 17.35 -20.10
N ASN A 26 14.55 16.44 -20.52
CA ASN A 26 14.85 15.06 -20.94
C ASN A 26 15.48 14.17 -19.86
N ASN A 27 15.19 14.43 -18.58
CA ASN A 27 15.62 13.59 -17.49
C ASN A 27 14.51 13.40 -16.44
N PHE A 28 14.61 12.31 -15.69
CA PHE A 28 13.76 12.07 -14.52
C PHE A 28 14.31 12.81 -13.30
N GLU A 29 13.45 13.53 -12.61
CA GLU A 29 13.74 14.24 -11.36
C GLU A 29 12.82 13.70 -10.26
N ILE A 30 13.43 13.12 -9.21
CA ILE A 30 12.70 12.68 -8.02
C ILE A 30 12.59 13.87 -7.07
N CYS A 31 11.37 14.32 -6.81
CA CYS A 31 11.06 15.47 -5.97
C CYS A 31 10.37 15.04 -4.69
N ARG A 32 10.72 15.70 -3.58
CA ARG A 32 10.02 15.56 -2.29
C ARG A 32 8.69 16.27 -2.32
N ASP A 33 7.79 15.72 -3.11
CA ASP A 33 6.43 16.19 -3.30
C ASP A 33 5.49 14.99 -3.39
N TYR A 34 4.20 15.22 -3.16
CA TYR A 34 3.19 14.17 -3.30
C TYR A 34 3.14 13.67 -4.74
N HIS A 35 3.19 12.35 -4.92
CA HIS A 35 3.27 11.71 -6.23
C HIS A 35 2.24 12.21 -7.26
N ALA A 36 1.02 12.58 -6.86
CA ALA A 36 0.01 13.13 -7.78
C ALA A 36 0.40 14.47 -8.44
N ARG A 37 1.45 15.13 -7.95
CA ARG A 37 2.04 16.32 -8.57
C ARG A 37 3.13 16.01 -9.60
N GLY A 38 3.52 14.74 -9.73
CA GLY A 38 4.49 14.26 -10.70
C GLY A 38 4.05 14.45 -12.15
N SER A 39 4.97 14.20 -13.08
CA SER A 39 4.66 14.19 -14.51
C SER A 39 3.71 13.05 -14.85
N LEU A 40 2.83 13.29 -15.83
CA LEU A 40 2.03 12.24 -16.45
C LEU A 40 2.87 11.48 -17.47
N PHE A 41 2.76 10.16 -17.43
CA PHE A 41 3.41 9.21 -18.31
C PHE A 41 2.35 8.28 -18.92
N TYR A 42 2.75 7.57 -19.98
CA TYR A 42 1.96 6.57 -20.66
C TYR A 42 2.83 5.36 -20.95
N LEU A 43 2.23 4.18 -21.10
CA LEU A 43 2.94 3.00 -21.57
C LEU A 43 2.69 2.78 -23.05
N SER A 44 3.67 2.20 -23.74
CA SER A 44 3.46 1.61 -25.06
C SER A 44 2.47 0.44 -24.98
N ASP A 45 1.95 0.02 -26.14
CA ASP A 45 0.96 -1.06 -26.24
C ASP A 45 1.46 -2.43 -25.73
N ASP A 46 2.79 -2.63 -25.69
CA ASP A 46 3.44 -3.81 -25.10
C ASP A 46 3.73 -3.67 -23.59
N GLU A 47 3.33 -2.54 -22.99
CA GLU A 47 3.49 -2.21 -21.56
C GLU A 47 4.94 -2.13 -21.07
N GLU A 48 5.92 -2.08 -21.98
CA GLU A 48 7.34 -2.03 -21.62
C GLU A 48 7.92 -0.61 -21.66
N ALA A 49 7.60 0.19 -22.68
CA ALA A 49 8.22 1.49 -22.88
C ALA A 49 7.43 2.62 -22.20
N ILE A 50 8.17 3.54 -21.56
CA ILE A 50 7.62 4.71 -20.89
C ILE A 50 7.59 5.86 -21.89
N ILE A 51 6.42 6.46 -22.07
CA ILE A 51 6.16 7.57 -22.97
C ILE A 51 5.84 8.83 -22.16
N HIS A 52 6.47 9.94 -22.52
CA HIS A 52 6.15 11.27 -21.99
C HIS A 52 6.22 12.31 -23.10
N ASN A 53 5.22 13.19 -23.20
CA ASN A 53 5.11 14.20 -24.27
C ASN A 53 5.31 13.63 -25.68
N ASN A 54 4.72 12.45 -25.98
CA ASN A 54 4.87 11.74 -27.25
C ASN A 54 6.33 11.41 -27.59
N ALA A 55 7.13 11.01 -26.60
CA ALA A 55 8.47 10.49 -26.81
C ALA A 55 8.74 9.34 -25.84
N TYR A 56 9.46 8.31 -26.30
CA TYR A 56 9.98 7.28 -25.41
C TYR A 56 11.10 7.85 -24.54
N VAL A 57 10.93 7.75 -23.22
CA VAL A 57 11.85 8.32 -22.23
C VAL A 57 12.52 7.25 -21.36
N GLY A 58 12.04 6.01 -21.41
CA GLY A 58 12.61 4.89 -20.67
C GLY A 58 11.84 3.58 -20.91
N VAL A 59 12.19 2.56 -20.15
CA VAL A 59 11.58 1.22 -20.17
C VAL A 59 11.35 0.77 -18.72
N LEU A 60 10.23 0.11 -18.45
CA LEU A 60 9.97 -0.55 -17.18
C LEU A 60 10.70 -1.89 -17.11
N ALA A 61 11.27 -2.20 -15.96
CA ALA A 61 11.78 -3.54 -15.68
C ALA A 61 11.28 -4.01 -14.31
N ASN A 62 10.82 -5.25 -14.25
CA ASN A 62 10.27 -5.82 -13.03
C ASN A 62 11.32 -5.92 -11.93
N TYR A 63 10.92 -5.63 -10.70
CA TYR A 63 11.71 -5.92 -9.51
C TYR A 63 11.39 -7.34 -9.01
N SER A 64 12.25 -8.30 -9.35
CA SER A 64 11.99 -9.73 -9.14
C SER A 64 11.86 -10.17 -7.69
N ASP A 65 12.42 -9.42 -6.74
CA ASP A 65 12.40 -9.77 -5.32
C ASP A 65 11.05 -9.40 -4.66
N TYR A 66 10.09 -8.92 -5.45
CA TYR A 66 8.78 -8.54 -4.96
C TYR A 66 7.69 -8.99 -5.91
N ASP A 67 6.75 -9.78 -5.40
CA ASP A 67 5.58 -10.21 -6.14
C ASP A 67 4.59 -9.03 -6.19
N GLY A 68 4.68 -8.22 -7.24
CA GLY A 68 3.82 -7.05 -7.42
C GLY A 68 4.25 -6.09 -8.54
N ASP A 69 3.45 -5.04 -8.74
CA ASP A 69 3.66 -3.97 -9.72
C ASP A 69 4.77 -2.98 -9.28
N VAL A 70 5.91 -3.52 -8.84
CA VAL A 70 7.10 -2.74 -8.50
C VAL A 70 8.12 -2.87 -9.62
N PHE A 71 8.51 -1.73 -10.16
CA PHE A 71 9.37 -1.64 -11.32
C PHE A 71 10.61 -0.81 -11.02
N TYR A 72 11.61 -0.99 -11.86
CA TYR A 72 12.70 -0.07 -12.07
C TYR A 72 12.46 0.72 -13.35
N ILE A 73 12.89 1.99 -13.34
CA ILE A 73 12.97 2.80 -14.56
C ILE A 73 14.34 2.58 -15.18
N ARG A 74 14.38 2.11 -16.43
CA ARG A 74 15.60 1.85 -17.18
C ARG A 74 15.74 2.70 -18.42
N ASN A 75 16.99 2.93 -18.80
CA ASN A 75 17.38 3.45 -20.10
C ASN A 75 18.56 2.60 -20.62
N GLY A 76 18.28 1.71 -21.58
CA GLY A 76 19.24 0.70 -22.03
C GLY A 76 19.68 -0.24 -20.90
N SER A 77 20.98 -0.28 -20.60
CA SER A 77 21.54 -1.06 -19.49
C SER A 77 21.59 -0.31 -18.16
N GLN A 78 21.12 0.93 -18.11
CA GLN A 78 21.17 1.76 -16.92
C GLN A 78 19.83 1.81 -16.20
N TYR A 79 19.90 1.98 -14.89
CA TYR A 79 18.81 2.10 -13.95
C TYR A 79 18.82 3.49 -13.34
N LEU A 80 17.64 4.09 -13.20
CA LEU A 80 17.47 5.36 -12.49
C LEU A 80 17.70 5.12 -11.00
N THR A 81 18.55 5.90 -10.36
CA THR A 81 18.81 5.84 -8.91
C THR A 81 17.97 6.86 -8.16
N GLN A 82 17.91 6.70 -6.83
CA GLN A 82 17.19 7.60 -5.93
C GLN A 82 17.66 9.07 -5.98
N ASP A 83 18.90 9.31 -6.41
CA ASP A 83 19.45 10.66 -6.62
C ASP A 83 19.10 11.25 -8.01
N GLY A 84 18.26 10.58 -8.80
CA GLY A 84 17.91 10.99 -10.17
C GLY A 84 19.05 10.81 -11.18
N LYS A 85 19.97 9.87 -10.92
CA LYS A 85 21.12 9.57 -11.79
C LYS A 85 20.97 8.20 -12.44
N TRP A 86 21.67 7.98 -13.56
CA TRP A 86 21.71 6.69 -14.23
C TRP A 86 22.92 5.87 -13.77
N ALA A 87 22.69 4.65 -13.28
CA ALA A 87 23.72 3.70 -12.84
C ALA A 87 23.59 2.37 -13.58
N ASN A 88 24.66 1.56 -13.62
CA ASN A 88 24.63 0.26 -14.31
C ASN A 88 24.17 -0.89 -13.39
N ASP A 89 24.11 -0.66 -12.08
CA ASP A 89 23.61 -1.61 -11.09
C ASP A 89 22.16 -1.32 -10.72
N ALA A 90 21.42 -2.38 -10.42
CA ALA A 90 20.05 -2.30 -9.93
C ALA A 90 19.99 -2.12 -8.40
N ASP A 91 21.10 -2.30 -7.69
CA ASP A 91 21.16 -2.28 -6.23
C ASP A 91 20.69 -0.94 -5.64
N ASN A 92 21.03 0.16 -6.32
CA ASN A 92 20.66 1.52 -5.92
C ASN A 92 19.53 2.11 -6.77
N ALA A 93 18.87 1.28 -7.59
CA ALA A 93 17.82 1.73 -8.47
C ALA A 93 16.57 2.12 -7.68
N VAL A 94 15.93 3.21 -8.11
CA VAL A 94 14.65 3.64 -7.56
C VAL A 94 13.58 2.61 -7.93
N LYS A 95 12.86 2.16 -6.91
CA LYS A 95 11.73 1.24 -7.05
C LYS A 95 10.47 2.08 -7.17
N VAL A 96 9.67 1.83 -8.19
CA VAL A 96 8.49 2.63 -8.50
C VAL A 96 7.26 1.76 -8.72
N GLN A 97 6.10 2.31 -8.41
CA GLN A 97 4.80 1.77 -8.76
C GLN A 97 4.10 2.70 -9.75
N LEU A 98 3.16 2.15 -10.51
CA LEU A 98 2.32 2.91 -11.43
C LEU A 98 1.02 3.30 -10.72
N ASP A 99 0.71 4.60 -10.75
CA ASP A 99 -0.54 5.17 -10.26
C ASP A 99 -1.37 5.70 -11.43
N PRO A 100 -2.35 4.94 -11.92
CA PRO A 100 -3.20 5.35 -13.02
C PRO A 100 -4.11 6.50 -12.60
N VAL A 101 -4.18 7.52 -13.45
CA VAL A 101 -5.04 8.67 -13.18
C VAL A 101 -6.50 8.26 -13.39
N GLY A 102 -7.29 8.21 -12.33
CA GLY A 102 -8.72 7.92 -12.38
C GLY A 102 -9.57 9.12 -12.78
N ASP A 103 -10.85 8.88 -13.12
CA ASP A 103 -11.85 9.93 -13.41
C ASP A 103 -12.21 10.78 -12.17
N TYR A 104 -11.88 10.30 -10.98
CA TYR A 104 -12.04 11.04 -9.72
C TYR A 104 -10.83 11.94 -9.56
N GLY A 105 -11.00 13.22 -9.87
CA GLY A 105 -9.92 14.20 -9.85
C GLY A 105 -9.12 14.14 -8.55
N ASP A 106 -7.81 13.98 -8.68
CA ASP A 106 -6.87 14.05 -7.57
C ASP A 106 -7.02 15.42 -6.90
N ALA A 107 -7.70 15.46 -5.76
CA ALA A 107 -7.58 16.63 -4.90
C ALA A 107 -6.12 16.67 -4.45
N GLU A 108 -5.34 17.64 -4.94
CA GLU A 108 -3.97 17.83 -4.47
C GLU A 108 -3.99 17.87 -2.94
N PRO A 109 -3.33 16.92 -2.25
CA PRO A 109 -3.30 16.98 -0.80
C PRO A 109 -2.58 18.25 -0.36
N PRO A 110 -2.95 18.80 0.79
CA PRO A 110 -2.30 19.98 1.34
C PRO A 110 -0.79 19.77 1.46
N ILE A 111 0.00 20.81 1.15
CA ILE A 111 1.46 20.78 1.27
C ILE A 111 1.83 20.44 2.73
N ALA A 112 2.39 19.25 2.96
CA ALA A 112 2.90 18.89 4.26
C ALA A 112 4.17 19.69 4.57
N PRO A 113 4.33 20.24 5.79
CA PRO A 113 5.58 20.88 6.20
C PRO A 113 6.71 19.86 6.21
N SER A 114 7.90 20.25 5.73
CA SER A 114 9.11 19.42 5.76
C SER A 114 9.47 19.03 7.19
N ILE A 115 9.34 17.75 7.51
CA ILE A 115 9.76 17.17 8.80
C ILE A 115 11.20 16.66 8.63
N PRO A 116 12.11 16.83 9.61
CA PRO A 116 13.43 16.20 9.58
C PRO A 116 13.32 14.69 9.33
N ASN A 117 14.23 14.15 8.51
CA ASN A 117 14.22 12.73 8.14
C ASN A 117 14.18 11.88 9.42
N PRO A 118 13.18 11.00 9.61
CA PRO A 118 13.17 10.08 10.73
C PRO A 118 14.36 9.13 10.62
N ILE A 119 14.85 8.65 11.78
CA ILE A 119 15.80 7.54 11.81
C ILE A 119 15.00 6.31 11.38
N ILE A 120 15.34 5.76 10.20
CA ILE A 120 14.74 4.56 9.67
C ILE A 120 15.48 3.37 10.28
N ASP A 121 14.85 2.71 11.24
CA ASP A 121 15.29 1.41 11.73
C ASP A 121 14.07 0.54 12.08
N ALA A 122 14.29 -0.76 12.24
CA ALA A 122 13.22 -1.71 12.54
C ALA A 122 12.47 -1.42 13.85
N SER A 123 13.01 -0.57 14.72
CA SER A 123 12.38 -0.13 15.96
C SER A 123 11.57 1.16 15.81
N ASN A 124 11.70 1.85 14.67
CA ASN A 124 11.03 3.10 14.37
C ASN A 124 10.42 3.08 12.95
N PRO A 125 9.25 2.43 12.78
CA PRO A 125 8.62 2.32 11.48
C PRO A 125 8.16 3.71 11.00
N ILE A 126 8.37 3.96 9.71
CA ILE A 126 7.99 5.22 9.07
C ILE A 126 6.88 4.95 8.06
N SER A 127 6.02 5.95 7.90
CA SER A 127 5.14 6.03 6.75
C SER A 127 5.96 6.16 5.49
N ALA A 128 5.32 5.83 4.40
CA ALA A 128 5.91 5.84 3.11
C ALA A 128 6.11 7.27 2.57
N ASP A 129 5.61 8.34 3.20
CA ASP A 129 6.01 9.72 2.93
C ASP A 129 7.07 10.25 3.94
N GLY A 130 7.63 9.35 4.75
CA GLY A 130 8.76 9.65 5.65
C GLY A 130 8.37 10.30 6.97
N VAL A 131 7.11 10.18 7.39
CA VAL A 131 6.63 10.62 8.71
C VAL A 131 6.69 9.45 9.70
N ASP A 132 7.13 9.70 10.94
CA ASP A 132 7.08 8.72 12.04
C ASP A 132 5.63 8.22 12.23
N LEU A 133 5.42 6.90 12.16
CA LEU A 133 4.10 6.30 12.28
C LEU A 133 3.41 6.60 13.61
N TYR A 134 4.18 6.77 14.69
CA TYR A 134 3.62 7.03 16.03
C TYR A 134 3.51 8.51 16.35
N HIS A 135 3.61 9.39 15.35
CA HIS A 135 3.45 10.83 15.56
C HIS A 135 2.03 11.14 16.06
N PRO A 136 1.88 11.76 17.25
CA PRO A 136 0.59 11.86 17.94
C PRO A 136 -0.44 12.72 17.19
N ASP A 137 -0.01 13.70 16.39
CA ASP A 137 -0.93 14.58 15.65
C ASP A 137 -1.12 14.18 14.18
N LYS A 138 -0.64 12.99 13.79
CA LYS A 138 -0.69 12.55 12.39
C LYS A 138 -1.75 11.50 12.16
N TRP A 139 -2.41 11.67 11.02
CA TRP A 139 -3.36 10.74 10.45
C TRP A 139 -2.71 10.12 9.23
N PHE A 140 -2.97 8.84 9.00
CA PHE A 140 -2.38 8.07 7.92
C PHE A 140 -3.46 7.29 7.20
N SER A 141 -3.36 7.21 5.89
CA SER A 141 -4.11 6.24 5.09
C SER A 141 -3.33 4.93 5.04
N LEU A 142 -4.03 3.79 5.13
CA LEU A 142 -3.45 2.45 5.03
C LEU A 142 -3.79 1.83 3.67
N TYR A 143 -2.76 1.45 2.92
CA TYR A 143 -2.90 0.88 1.57
C TYR A 143 -2.34 -0.54 1.52
N PRO A 144 -3.08 -1.52 0.99
CA PRO A 144 -2.51 -2.81 0.64
C PRO A 144 -1.74 -2.67 -0.67
N ILE A 145 -0.62 -3.38 -0.76
CA ILE A 145 0.14 -3.50 -2.00
C ILE A 145 -0.16 -4.89 -2.55
N ASN A 146 -0.92 -4.95 -3.63
CA ASN A 146 -1.23 -6.19 -4.34
C ASN A 146 -0.93 -6.00 -5.83
N GLY A 147 -0.24 -6.97 -6.43
CA GLY A 147 0.29 -6.93 -7.79
C GLY A 147 -0.68 -7.16 -8.94
N ASP A 148 -1.96 -7.38 -8.68
CA ASP A 148 -2.85 -8.00 -9.69
C ASP A 148 -3.97 -7.09 -10.21
N SER A 149 -4.07 -5.83 -9.76
CA SER A 149 -5.13 -4.95 -10.28
C SER A 149 -4.99 -3.50 -9.84
N ILE A 150 -5.06 -2.61 -10.84
CA ILE A 150 -5.51 -1.23 -10.68
C ILE A 150 -6.98 -1.29 -10.29
N TRP A 151 -7.29 -0.90 -9.06
CA TRP A 151 -8.66 -0.95 -8.58
C TRP A 151 -9.44 0.29 -9.05
N THR A 152 -10.74 0.14 -9.29
CA THR A 152 -11.67 1.26 -9.59
C THR A 152 -13.00 1.01 -8.86
N GLY A 153 -13.36 1.83 -7.86
CA GLY A 153 -14.69 1.79 -7.23
C GLY A 153 -14.83 2.31 -5.78
N ASP A 154 -15.98 2.93 -5.52
CA ASP A 154 -16.48 3.33 -4.19
C ASP A 154 -17.29 2.19 -3.57
N ALA A 155 -16.95 1.76 -2.35
CA ALA A 155 -17.73 0.77 -1.60
C ALA A 155 -18.14 1.27 -0.19
N GLY A 156 -18.37 2.58 -0.05
CA GLY A 156 -18.78 3.23 1.19
C GLY A 156 -20.05 2.67 1.87
N GLU A 157 -20.73 1.67 1.30
CA GLU A 157 -21.96 1.08 1.84
C GLU A 157 -21.78 -0.25 2.62
N PHE A 158 -20.58 -0.83 2.74
CA PHE A 158 -20.37 -2.09 3.48
C PHE A 158 -20.03 -1.86 4.96
N ALA A 159 -21.05 -1.92 5.82
CA ALA A 159 -21.04 -1.44 7.20
C ALA A 159 -20.24 -2.25 8.25
N SER A 160 -19.43 -3.27 7.90
CA SER A 160 -18.81 -4.14 8.92
C SER A 160 -17.39 -4.65 8.66
N LYS A 161 -16.82 -4.47 7.45
CA LYS A 161 -15.50 -5.05 7.09
C LYS A 161 -14.46 -3.95 6.86
N LEU A 162 -13.19 -4.23 7.20
CA LEU A 162 -12.08 -3.40 6.72
C LEU A 162 -12.06 -3.47 5.18
N TYR A 163 -12.46 -2.38 4.54
CA TYR A 163 -12.48 -2.25 3.10
C TYR A 163 -11.31 -1.39 2.65
N PHE A 164 -10.59 -1.87 1.65
CA PHE A 164 -9.58 -1.09 0.94
C PHE A 164 -10.22 -0.67 -0.39
N GLY A 165 -10.37 0.65 -0.56
CA GLY A 165 -11.00 1.28 -1.70
C GLY A 165 -10.49 0.80 -3.04
N GLY A 166 -11.34 0.96 -4.06
CA GLY A 166 -11.04 0.57 -5.42
C GLY A 166 -10.21 1.63 -6.14
N ASN A 167 -9.03 1.97 -5.68
CA ASN A 167 -7.88 2.48 -6.43
C ASN A 167 -6.71 2.09 -5.53
N PRO A 168 -5.54 1.65 -6.03
CA PRO A 168 -4.36 1.48 -5.18
C PRO A 168 -4.13 2.68 -4.23
N TYR A 169 -4.73 3.85 -4.53
CA TYR A 169 -4.75 5.06 -3.70
C TYR A 169 -6.12 5.74 -3.49
N SER A 170 -7.27 5.06 -3.63
CA SER A 170 -8.58 5.71 -3.33
C SER A 170 -8.75 5.86 -1.82
N ASP A 171 -9.15 7.06 -1.38
CA ASP A 171 -9.67 7.45 -0.05
C ASP A 171 -9.63 6.31 0.98
N GLY A 172 -8.40 5.97 1.38
CA GLY A 172 -8.19 5.09 2.50
C GLY A 172 -8.83 5.75 3.73
N MET A 173 -9.44 4.95 4.60
CA MET A 173 -9.85 5.48 5.89
C MET A 173 -8.60 6.05 6.58
N SER A 174 -8.67 7.28 7.08
CA SER A 174 -7.56 7.86 7.82
C SER A 174 -7.50 7.28 9.23
N PHE A 175 -6.29 6.95 9.68
CA PHE A 175 -6.01 6.33 10.95
C PHE A 175 -4.97 7.09 11.75
N GLN A 176 -5.13 7.07 13.06
CA GLN A 176 -4.09 7.45 14.01
C GLN A 176 -3.48 6.18 14.59
N LEU A 177 -2.15 6.15 14.72
CA LEU A 177 -1.46 5.03 15.33
C LEU A 177 -1.05 5.37 16.75
N SER A 178 -1.22 4.41 17.65
CA SER A 178 -0.69 4.48 19.02
C SER A 178 -0.03 3.16 19.40
N LYS A 179 0.88 3.22 20.37
CA LYS A 179 1.56 2.04 20.90
C LYS A 179 0.82 1.51 22.13
N HIS A 180 0.52 0.22 22.15
CA HIS A 180 -0.06 -0.49 23.28
C HIS A 180 0.69 -1.81 23.49
N ASP A 181 1.41 -1.96 24.61
CA ASP A 181 2.18 -3.17 24.95
C ASP A 181 3.11 -3.66 23.83
N GLY A 182 3.76 -2.73 23.12
CA GLY A 182 4.67 -3.06 22.02
C GLY A 182 3.97 -3.33 20.68
N LYS A 183 2.64 -3.34 20.65
CA LYS A 183 1.82 -3.48 19.45
C LYS A 183 1.27 -2.12 19.00
N THR A 184 0.88 -2.03 17.73
CA THR A 184 0.25 -0.89 17.09
C THR A 184 -1.26 -1.00 17.20
N GLN A 185 -1.90 0.00 17.78
CA GLN A 185 -3.34 0.21 17.66
C GLN A 185 -3.58 1.17 16.49
N ILE A 186 -4.47 0.78 15.60
CA ILE A 186 -4.86 1.57 14.43
C ILE A 186 -6.27 2.10 14.72
N ARG A 187 -6.41 3.41 14.87
CA ARG A 187 -7.65 4.07 15.28
C ARG A 187 -8.24 4.86 14.12
N SER A 188 -9.49 4.60 13.76
CA SER A 188 -10.21 5.33 12.71
C SER A 188 -10.66 6.72 13.17
N TYR A 189 -11.05 7.56 12.20
CA TYR A 189 -11.58 8.91 12.45
C TYR A 189 -12.78 8.95 13.40
N ASP A 190 -13.69 7.96 13.32
CA ASP A 190 -14.84 7.83 14.22
C ASP A 190 -14.48 7.29 15.62
N GLY A 191 -13.19 7.12 15.89
CA GLY A 191 -12.63 6.78 17.19
C GLY A 191 -12.64 5.29 17.53
N LYS A 192 -13.03 4.42 16.59
CA LYS A 192 -12.95 2.96 16.74
C LYS A 192 -11.54 2.45 16.45
N TYR A 193 -11.28 1.22 16.86
CA TYR A 193 -10.01 0.53 16.69
C TYR A 193 -10.14 -0.62 15.71
N LEU A 194 -9.11 -0.81 14.89
CA LEU A 194 -8.96 -1.97 14.05
C LEU A 194 -8.74 -3.19 14.95
N VAL A 195 -9.59 -4.20 14.80
CA VAL A 195 -9.55 -5.43 15.59
C VAL A 195 -9.78 -6.65 14.74
N VAL A 196 -9.36 -7.79 15.26
CA VAL A 196 -9.63 -9.09 14.69
C VAL A 196 -10.97 -9.59 15.23
N MET A 197 -11.91 -9.90 14.35
CA MET A 197 -13.26 -10.29 14.74
C MET A 197 -13.81 -11.44 13.91
N MET A 198 -14.88 -12.03 14.42
CA MET A 198 -15.73 -12.97 13.70
C MET A 198 -17.12 -12.36 13.65
N GLU A 199 -17.72 -12.28 12.48
CA GLU A 199 -19.06 -11.74 12.32
C GLU A 199 -20.06 -12.63 13.09
N SER A 200 -21.05 -12.00 13.73
CA SER A 200 -21.96 -12.69 14.66
C SER A 200 -22.87 -13.70 13.97
N ASP A 201 -23.24 -13.42 12.73
CA ASP A 201 -23.97 -14.33 11.84
C ASP A 201 -23.13 -15.56 11.50
N VAL A 202 -21.84 -15.41 11.20
CA VAL A 202 -20.91 -16.53 10.96
C VAL A 202 -20.70 -17.36 12.22
N ALA A 203 -20.50 -16.70 13.37
CA ALA A 203 -20.31 -17.38 14.65
C ALA A 203 -21.49 -18.29 15.03
N ALA A 204 -22.71 -17.93 14.63
CA ALA A 204 -23.92 -18.71 14.92
C ALA A 204 -23.96 -20.07 14.19
N TYR A 205 -23.27 -20.20 13.05
CA TYR A 205 -23.24 -21.41 12.23
C TYR A 205 -22.01 -22.30 12.46
N LEU A 206 -21.12 -21.92 13.38
CA LEU A 206 -20.00 -22.77 13.74
C LEU A 206 -20.46 -24.08 14.38
N ASP A 207 -19.76 -25.17 14.05
CA ASP A 207 -19.90 -26.46 14.71
C ASP A 207 -19.79 -26.28 16.25
N GLU A 208 -20.51 -27.08 17.04
CA GLU A 208 -20.50 -26.98 18.51
C GLU A 208 -19.09 -27.00 19.11
N GLY A 209 -18.18 -27.80 18.55
CA GLY A 209 -16.78 -27.83 18.97
C GLY A 209 -16.01 -26.54 18.68
N CYS A 210 -16.44 -25.77 17.68
CA CYS A 210 -15.80 -24.51 17.27
C CYS A 210 -16.36 -23.28 17.98
N LYS A 211 -17.53 -23.36 18.64
CA LYS A 211 -18.15 -22.21 19.33
C LYS A 211 -17.34 -21.68 20.50
N GLN A 212 -16.47 -22.51 21.08
CA GLN A 212 -15.56 -22.12 22.17
C GLN A 212 -14.22 -21.59 21.65
N HIS A 213 -13.95 -21.72 20.34
CA HIS A 213 -12.70 -21.24 19.77
C HIS A 213 -12.68 -19.71 19.74
N THR A 214 -11.50 -19.19 20.03
CA THR A 214 -11.16 -17.78 20.00
C THR A 214 -10.26 -17.50 18.81
N ARG A 215 -9.98 -16.22 18.56
CA ARG A 215 -9.04 -15.83 17.52
C ARG A 215 -7.64 -16.42 17.68
N PHE A 216 -7.28 -16.92 18.86
CA PHE A 216 -5.97 -17.48 19.14
C PHE A 216 -5.85 -18.98 18.82
N ASP A 217 -6.97 -19.64 18.51
CA ASP A 217 -7.02 -21.07 18.26
C ASP A 217 -6.65 -21.39 16.80
N ARG A 218 -5.73 -22.35 16.62
CA ARG A 218 -5.31 -22.85 15.29
C ARG A 218 -6.28 -23.91 14.78
N CYS A 219 -7.51 -23.49 14.48
CA CYS A 219 -8.52 -24.35 13.86
C CYS A 219 -8.68 -23.99 12.38
N SER A 220 -8.39 -24.93 11.48
CA SER A 220 -8.49 -24.72 10.03
C SER A 220 -9.88 -24.35 9.54
N ARG A 221 -10.94 -24.76 10.26
CA ARG A 221 -12.33 -24.34 9.98
C ARG A 221 -12.58 -22.90 10.42
N CYS A 222 -12.17 -22.53 11.63
CA CYS A 222 -12.40 -21.19 12.17
C CYS A 222 -11.54 -20.11 11.50
N MET A 223 -10.34 -20.48 11.02
CA MET A 223 -9.40 -19.55 10.40
C MET A 223 -10.00 -18.81 9.20
N LEU A 224 -10.89 -19.47 8.44
CA LEU A 224 -11.60 -18.88 7.29
C LEU A 224 -12.73 -17.91 7.69
N HIS A 225 -13.07 -17.84 8.97
CA HIS A 225 -14.20 -17.08 9.48
C HIS A 225 -13.79 -15.86 10.31
N TYR A 226 -12.50 -15.71 10.59
CA TYR A 226 -11.96 -14.52 11.21
C TYR A 226 -11.52 -13.51 10.17
N THR A 227 -11.87 -12.25 10.38
CA THR A 227 -11.53 -11.11 9.53
C THR A 227 -11.04 -9.93 10.37
N ILE A 228 -10.73 -8.81 9.73
CA ILE A 228 -10.41 -7.56 10.40
C ILE A 228 -11.59 -6.58 10.24
N GLY A 229 -11.98 -5.93 11.32
CA GLY A 229 -13.03 -4.91 11.35
C GLY A 229 -12.79 -3.85 12.43
N TYR A 230 -13.83 -3.08 12.75
CA TYR A 230 -13.74 -1.97 13.71
C TYR A 230 -14.54 -2.22 14.98
N SER A 231 -13.96 -1.87 16.13
CA SER A 231 -14.61 -1.95 17.44
C SER A 231 -14.34 -0.70 18.25
N SER A 232 -15.35 -0.24 19.01
CA SER A 232 -15.17 0.84 19.99
C SER A 232 -14.32 0.40 21.19
N GLU A 233 -14.22 -0.91 21.44
CA GLU A 233 -13.38 -1.49 22.47
C GLU A 233 -12.01 -1.84 21.88
N PRO A 234 -10.91 -1.25 22.37
CA PRO A 234 -9.58 -1.61 21.92
C PRO A 234 -9.26 -3.03 22.40
N GLN A 235 -9.17 -3.98 21.46
CA GLN A 235 -8.54 -5.27 21.72
C GLN A 235 -7.02 -5.18 21.53
N GLU A 236 -6.29 -6.28 21.76
CA GLU A 236 -4.86 -6.35 21.44
C GLU A 236 -4.60 -5.86 20.01
N GLY A 237 -3.61 -4.98 19.85
CA GLY A 237 -3.23 -4.39 18.58
C GLY A 237 -2.50 -5.36 17.64
N PHE A 238 -2.04 -4.82 16.52
CA PHE A 238 -1.25 -5.54 15.51
C PHE A 238 0.24 -5.30 15.71
N VAL A 239 1.06 -6.22 15.23
CA VAL A 239 2.50 -6.02 15.02
C VAL A 239 2.69 -5.68 13.56
N LEU A 240 3.40 -4.58 13.29
CA LEU A 240 3.88 -4.23 11.96
C LEU A 240 5.21 -4.96 11.73
N VAL A 241 5.23 -5.94 10.83
CA VAL A 241 6.44 -6.69 10.50
C VAL A 241 7.03 -6.13 9.21
N PRO A 242 8.21 -5.48 9.24
CA PRO A 242 8.81 -4.92 8.03
C PRO A 242 9.03 -5.99 6.97
N THR A 243 8.69 -5.68 5.72
CA THR A 243 8.87 -6.59 4.59
C THR A 243 9.41 -5.85 3.37
N GLY A 244 10.49 -6.35 2.77
CA GLY A 244 11.11 -5.77 1.59
C GLY A 244 11.63 -4.35 1.80
N LEU A 245 10.76 -3.35 1.66
CA LEU A 245 11.09 -1.91 1.75
C LEU A 245 10.81 -1.31 3.13
N PRO A 246 11.53 -0.24 3.53
CA PRO A 246 11.53 0.23 4.93
C PRO A 246 10.18 0.72 5.49
N SER A 247 9.23 1.09 4.63
CA SER A 247 7.90 1.58 4.98
C SER A 247 6.78 0.61 4.58
N MET A 248 7.14 -0.63 4.20
CA MET A 248 6.21 -1.71 3.91
C MET A 248 6.15 -2.69 5.08
N PHE A 249 4.94 -3.07 5.46
CA PHE A 249 4.71 -3.92 6.61
C PHE A 249 3.68 -5.00 6.31
N VAL A 250 3.90 -6.19 6.84
CA VAL A 250 2.83 -7.18 7.02
C VAL A 250 2.15 -6.90 8.36
N LEU A 251 0.81 -6.96 8.37
CA LEU A 251 0.03 -6.94 9.61
C LEU A 251 0.04 -8.34 10.25
N SER A 252 0.33 -8.40 11.54
CA SER A 252 0.22 -9.62 12.34
C SER A 252 -0.54 -9.36 13.64
N ASP A 253 -1.33 -10.31 14.12
CA ASP A 253 -1.91 -10.25 15.48
C ASP A 253 -1.04 -10.95 16.54
N GLY A 254 0.14 -11.43 16.13
CA GLY A 254 1.09 -12.20 16.93
C GLY A 254 0.97 -13.72 16.72
N ILE A 255 -0.08 -14.22 16.05
CA ILE A 255 -0.23 -15.64 15.73
C ILE A 255 -0.36 -15.85 14.23
N PHE A 256 -1.15 -15.02 13.57
CA PHE A 256 -1.39 -15.07 12.13
C PHE A 256 -0.92 -13.78 11.46
N TYR A 257 -0.66 -13.89 10.17
CA TYR A 257 -0.49 -12.76 9.28
C TYR A 257 -1.76 -12.56 8.45
N TYR A 258 -1.86 -11.41 7.80
CA TYR A 258 -3.08 -11.01 7.09
C TYR A 258 -2.82 -10.83 5.60
N LYS A 259 -3.67 -11.47 4.79
CA LYS A 259 -3.66 -11.41 3.34
C LYS A 259 -4.92 -10.69 2.85
N VAL A 260 -4.74 -9.81 1.88
CA VAL A 260 -5.84 -9.17 1.15
C VAL A 260 -6.16 -10.04 -0.06
N ASN A 261 -7.32 -10.68 0.00
CA ASN A 261 -7.87 -11.49 -1.09
C ASN A 261 -8.77 -10.61 -1.96
N VAL A 262 -8.34 -10.38 -3.20
CA VAL A 262 -9.10 -9.63 -4.19
C VAL A 262 -10.19 -10.53 -4.75
N LEU A 263 -11.45 -10.11 -4.60
CA LEU A 263 -12.59 -10.87 -5.13
C LEU A 263 -13.12 -10.26 -6.42
N LYS A 264 -13.20 -8.91 -6.51
CA LYS A 264 -13.59 -8.13 -7.71
C LYS A 264 -12.93 -6.75 -7.68
N GLY A 265 -12.91 -6.04 -8.82
CA GLY A 265 -12.19 -4.76 -9.01
C GLY A 265 -12.52 -3.59 -8.07
N SER A 266 -13.49 -3.76 -7.18
CA SER A 266 -13.86 -2.82 -6.11
C SER A 266 -14.19 -3.54 -4.79
N TYR A 267 -13.73 -4.78 -4.59
CA TYR A 267 -14.03 -5.56 -3.39
C TYR A 267 -12.90 -6.52 -3.02
N ALA A 268 -12.37 -6.33 -1.82
CA ALA A 268 -11.36 -7.17 -1.21
C ALA A 268 -11.82 -7.65 0.17
N GLU A 269 -11.42 -8.86 0.55
CA GLU A 269 -11.57 -9.37 1.91
C GLU A 269 -10.21 -9.64 2.53
N VAL A 270 -10.10 -9.42 3.83
CA VAL A 270 -8.90 -9.79 4.58
C VAL A 270 -9.07 -11.18 5.17
N GLY A 271 -8.13 -12.06 4.86
CA GLY A 271 -8.02 -13.42 5.41
C GLY A 271 -6.77 -13.60 6.25
N ARG A 272 -6.76 -14.64 7.08
CA ARG A 272 -5.58 -15.06 7.85
C ARG A 272 -4.74 -16.06 7.10
N VAL A 273 -3.43 -15.94 7.26
CA VAL A 273 -2.42 -16.88 6.77
C VAL A 273 -1.40 -17.18 7.88
N GLU A 274 -0.77 -18.35 7.82
CA GLU A 274 0.21 -18.78 8.82
C GLU A 274 1.64 -18.36 8.46
N ASP A 275 1.97 -18.30 7.17
CA ASP A 275 3.28 -17.88 6.68
C ASP A 275 3.27 -16.38 6.35
N ILE A 276 4.39 -15.72 6.61
CA ILE A 276 4.58 -14.31 6.26
C ILE A 276 4.68 -14.14 4.74
N ASP A 277 5.20 -15.14 4.03
CA ASP A 277 5.34 -15.12 2.57
C ASP A 277 3.97 -15.17 1.86
N ASP A 278 2.93 -15.67 2.54
CA ASP A 278 1.56 -15.68 2.04
C ASP A 278 0.79 -14.38 2.33
N ALA A 279 1.36 -13.47 3.11
CA ALA A 279 0.67 -12.28 3.62
C ALA A 279 0.75 -11.11 2.64
N SER A 280 -0.26 -10.23 2.69
CA SER A 280 -0.23 -9.01 1.87
C SER A 280 0.60 -7.92 2.55
N PRO A 281 1.49 -7.26 1.82
CA PRO A 281 2.18 -6.08 2.30
C PRO A 281 1.24 -4.86 2.35
N PHE A 282 1.49 -3.97 3.30
CA PHE A 282 0.76 -2.73 3.48
C PHE A 282 1.72 -1.53 3.63
N GLN A 283 1.24 -0.34 3.29
CA GLN A 283 1.92 0.93 3.48
C GLN A 283 1.00 1.93 4.18
N PHE A 284 1.60 2.79 5.01
CA PHE A 284 0.94 3.95 5.61
C PHE A 284 1.42 5.22 4.91
N VAL A 285 0.55 6.21 4.74
CA VAL A 285 0.86 7.51 4.10
C VAL A 285 0.15 8.62 4.85
N ALA A 286 0.86 9.66 5.27
CA ALA A 286 0.32 10.74 6.10
C ALA A 286 -0.52 11.79 5.33
#